data_AF-K1LJL6-F1
#
_entry.id   AF-K1LJL6-F1
#
_cell.length_a   1.000
_cell.length_b   1.000
_cell.length_c   1.000
_cell.angle_alpha   90.00
_cell.angle_beta   90.00
_cell.angle_gamma   90.00
#
_symmetry.space_group_name_H-M   'P 1'
#
loop_
_entity.id
_entity.type
_entity.pdbx_description
1 polymer ?
#
loop_
_entity_poly.entity_id
_entity_poly.type
_entity_poly.pdbx_seq_one_letter_code
_entity_poly.pdbx_strand_id
1 'polypeptide(L)'
;MKTLIYLIFVGLFLLPIKNGVRIVYIEDEPTDIQEMIFFKKESNNHLDRGEKLLHEAENELIEIAKERGVEVVEIFVIEMQHGEIPTESQFGKRGYVSLWVSLKNHNN
;
A
#
# COMPACT_ATOMS: atom_id res chain seq x y z
N MET A 1 26.61 -18.13 -36.93
CA MET A 1 26.59 -17.05 -35.93
C MET A 1 25.27 -16.29 -35.97
N LYS A 2 24.14 -16.87 -35.53
CA LYS A 2 22.84 -16.17 -35.45
C LYS A 2 21.87 -16.93 -34.53
N THR A 3 22.14 -17.05 -33.23
CA THR A 3 21.16 -17.61 -32.27
C THR A 3 21.64 -17.40 -30.83
N LEU A 4 21.72 -16.16 -30.34
CA LEU A 4 22.00 -15.95 -28.91
C LEU A 4 21.61 -14.57 -28.39
N ILE A 5 20.44 -14.06 -28.77
CA ILE A 5 19.89 -12.83 -28.18
C ILE A 5 18.38 -12.98 -28.09
N TYR A 6 17.88 -13.81 -27.15
CA TYR A 6 16.44 -13.86 -26.84
C TYR A 6 16.16 -14.35 -25.41
N LEU A 7 17.04 -14.06 -24.44
CA LEU A 7 16.92 -14.61 -23.08
C LEU A 7 17.12 -13.58 -21.95
N ILE A 8 16.97 -12.28 -22.23
CA ILE A 8 17.11 -11.21 -21.22
C ILE A 8 15.93 -10.24 -21.30
N PHE A 9 14.69 -10.77 -21.31
CA PHE A 9 13.50 -9.93 -21.20
C PHE A 9 12.42 -10.47 -20.24
N VAL A 10 12.76 -11.49 -19.42
CA VAL A 10 11.80 -12.13 -18.50
C VAL A 10 11.92 -11.59 -17.05
N GLY A 11 12.86 -10.68 -16.78
CA GLY A 11 13.18 -10.27 -15.40
C GLY A 11 12.31 -9.15 -14.78
N LEU A 12 11.42 -8.50 -15.53
CA LEU A 12 10.82 -7.22 -15.10
C LEU A 12 9.41 -7.32 -14.47
N PHE A 13 8.82 -8.51 -14.32
CA PHE A 13 7.44 -8.66 -13.85
C PHE A 13 7.26 -9.31 -12.48
N LEU A 14 8.31 -9.40 -11.66
CA LEU A 14 8.23 -9.99 -10.32
C LEU A 14 7.88 -8.95 -9.25
N LEU A 15 6.77 -8.24 -9.42
CA LEU A 15 6.12 -7.57 -8.27
C LEU A 15 5.39 -8.64 -7.44
N PRO A 16 5.54 -8.65 -6.11
CA PRO A 16 4.92 -9.66 -5.27
C PRO A 16 3.39 -9.51 -5.30
N ILE A 17 2.73 -10.43 -6.00
CA ILE A 17 1.28 -10.60 -5.91
C ILE A 17 1.01 -11.34 -4.59
N LYS A 18 0.37 -10.68 -3.62
CA LYS A 18 -0.01 -11.31 -2.36
C LYS A 18 -1.47 -11.72 -2.45
N ASN A 19 -1.72 -13.03 -2.50
CA ASN A 19 -3.07 -13.60 -2.58
C ASN A 19 -3.93 -13.09 -3.76
N GLY A 20 -3.34 -12.85 -4.93
CA GLY A 20 -4.06 -12.36 -6.12
C GLY A 20 -4.30 -10.85 -6.15
N VAL A 21 -3.97 -10.13 -5.07
CA VAL A 21 -4.10 -8.68 -4.98
C VAL A 21 -2.70 -8.04 -5.04
N ARG A 22 -2.54 -7.01 -5.86
CA ARG A 22 -1.32 -6.21 -5.98
C ARG A 22 -1.48 -4.92 -5.19
N ILE A 23 -0.53 -4.67 -4.28
CA ILE A 23 -0.41 -3.37 -3.61
C ILE A 23 0.56 -2.50 -4.40
N VAL A 24 0.16 -1.25 -4.67
CA VAL A 24 0.97 -0.24 -5.35
C VAL A 24 1.03 1.01 -4.49
N TYR A 25 2.24 1.50 -4.24
CA TYR A 25 2.44 2.74 -3.51
C TYR A 25 2.51 3.91 -4.50
N ILE A 26 1.70 4.94 -4.26
CA ILE A 26 1.75 6.20 -4.99
C ILE A 26 2.66 7.14 -4.21
N GLU A 27 3.68 7.68 -4.87
CA GLU A 27 4.63 8.63 -4.27
C GLU A 27 4.07 10.06 -4.24
N ASP A 28 3.38 10.44 -5.32
CA ASP A 28 2.79 11.78 -5.47
C ASP A 28 1.38 11.87 -4.89
N GLU A 29 1.02 13.05 -4.38
CA GLU A 29 -0.33 13.29 -3.89
C GLU A 29 -1.35 13.09 -5.03
N PRO A 30 -2.35 12.21 -4.86
CA PRO A 30 -3.29 11.89 -5.91
C PRO A 30 -4.13 13.11 -6.28
N THR A 31 -4.16 13.44 -7.57
CA THR A 31 -4.95 14.57 -8.10
C THR A 31 -6.46 14.42 -7.91
N ASP A 32 -6.95 13.17 -7.78
CA ASP A 32 -8.37 12.89 -7.61
C ASP A 32 -8.66 12.12 -6.31
N ILE A 33 -8.60 12.87 -5.20
CA ILE A 33 -8.89 12.34 -3.86
C ILE A 33 -10.36 11.87 -3.75
N GLN A 34 -11.28 12.36 -4.59
CA GLN A 34 -12.71 12.04 -4.49
C GLN A 34 -13.01 10.58 -4.86
N GLU A 35 -12.18 9.98 -5.70
CA GLU A 35 -12.27 8.56 -6.07
C GLU A 35 -11.54 7.64 -5.07
N MET A 36 -10.89 8.21 -4.04
CA MET A 36 -10.13 7.46 -3.06
C MET A 36 -10.87 7.32 -1.72
N ILE A 37 -10.62 6.21 -1.06
CA ILE A 37 -11.17 5.87 0.24
C ILE A 37 -10.15 6.27 1.30
N PHE A 38 -10.59 7.01 2.31
CA PHE A 38 -9.77 7.26 3.49
C PHE A 38 -9.75 6.02 4.38
N PHE A 39 -8.54 5.51 4.67
CA PHE A 39 -8.34 4.38 5.56
C PHE A 39 -7.41 4.78 6.71
N LYS A 40 -7.83 4.51 7.94
CA LYS A 40 -7.05 4.81 9.15
C LYS A 40 -6.88 3.56 9.99
N LYS A 41 -5.64 3.16 10.22
CA LYS A 41 -5.28 2.08 11.15
C LYS A 41 -4.68 2.68 12.41
N GLU A 42 -5.36 2.47 13.54
CA GLU A 42 -4.85 2.88 14.84
C GLU A 42 -4.18 1.71 15.55
N SER A 43 -3.13 2.02 16.30
CA SER A 43 -2.44 1.03 17.12
C SER A 43 -3.27 0.65 18.35
N ASN A 44 -3.25 -0.64 18.66
CA ASN A 44 -3.76 -1.16 19.93
C ASN A 44 -2.72 -1.13 21.05
N ASN A 45 -1.44 -0.93 20.72
CA ASN A 45 -0.33 -0.91 21.64
C ASN A 45 0.62 0.26 21.35
N HIS A 46 0.83 1.13 22.34
CA HIS A 46 1.71 2.30 22.26
C HIS A 46 3.15 2.04 21.78
N LEU A 47 3.61 0.79 21.75
CA LEU A 47 4.92 0.40 21.21
C LEU A 47 4.90 -0.05 19.73
N ASP A 48 3.72 -0.13 19.11
CA ASP A 48 3.63 -0.57 17.71
C ASP A 48 4.23 0.47 16.79
N ARG A 49 5.19 0.02 15.97
CA ARG A 49 5.86 0.88 15.00
C ARG A 49 4.94 1.14 13.80
N GLY A 50 5.09 2.30 13.17
CA GLY A 50 4.33 2.70 11.99
C GLY A 50 4.39 1.67 10.85
N GLU A 51 5.54 1.05 10.62
CA GLU A 51 5.71 -0.04 9.65
C GLU A 51 4.80 -1.25 9.94
N LYS A 52 4.65 -1.63 11.20
CA LYS A 52 3.78 -2.73 11.61
C LYS A 52 2.31 -2.37 11.34
N LEU A 53 1.92 -1.14 11.69
CA LEU A 53 0.57 -0.64 11.44
C LEU A 53 0.25 -0.56 9.95
N LEU A 54 1.22 -0.13 9.13
CA LEU A 54 1.09 -0.15 7.67
C LEU A 54 0.90 -1.58 7.18
N HIS A 55 1.72 -2.53 7.65
CA HIS A 55 1.58 -3.93 7.23
C HIS A 55 0.24 -4.56 7.64
N GLU A 56 -0.29 -4.20 8.81
CA GLU A 56 -1.63 -4.62 9.23
C GLU A 56 -2.71 -3.98 8.35
N ALA A 57 -2.57 -2.69 8.02
CA ALA A 57 -3.45 -1.99 7.11
C ALA A 57 -3.45 -2.64 5.71
N GLU A 58 -2.28 -2.95 5.16
CA GLU A 58 -2.14 -3.67 3.89
C GLU A 58 -2.92 -4.98 3.89
N ASN A 59 -2.81 -5.77 4.97
CA ASN A 59 -3.51 -7.06 5.06
C ASN A 59 -5.02 -6.87 5.09
N GLU A 60 -5.52 -5.87 5.83
CA GLU A 60 -6.95 -5.54 5.84
C GLU A 60 -7.45 -5.07 4.47
N LEU A 61 -6.67 -4.23 3.79
CA LEU A 61 -7.00 -3.76 2.45
C LEU A 61 -6.99 -4.88 1.41
N ILE A 62 -6.10 -5.87 1.54
CA ILE A 62 -6.11 -7.08 0.71
C ILE A 62 -7.40 -7.89 0.92
N GLU A 63 -7.84 -8.08 2.16
CA GLU A 63 -9.09 -8.80 2.41
C GLU A 63 -10.31 -8.03 1.86
N ILE A 64 -10.35 -6.71 2.05
CA ILE A 64 -11.38 -5.85 1.45
C ILE A 64 -11.35 -5.95 -0.09
N ALA A 65 -10.17 -5.96 -0.69
CA ALA A 65 -10.01 -6.08 -2.13
C ALA A 65 -10.56 -7.41 -2.65
N LYS A 66 -10.27 -8.52 -1.96
CA LYS A 66 -10.82 -9.85 -2.29
C LYS A 66 -12.33 -9.89 -2.16
N GLU A 67 -12.89 -9.36 -1.07
CA GLU A 67 -14.35 -9.30 -0.86
C GLU A 67 -15.06 -8.54 -1.98
N ARG A 68 -14.40 -7.52 -2.53
CA ARG A 68 -14.91 -6.70 -3.64
C ARG A 68 -14.55 -7.24 -5.03
N GLY A 69 -13.78 -8.32 -5.10
CA GLY A 69 -13.33 -8.90 -6.37
C GLY A 69 -12.41 -7.99 -7.17
N VAL A 70 -11.61 -7.14 -6.49
CA VAL A 70 -10.65 -6.24 -7.13
C VAL A 70 -9.21 -6.76 -6.98
N GLU A 71 -8.36 -6.39 -7.93
CA GLU A 71 -7.02 -6.98 -8.10
C GLU A 71 -5.90 -6.01 -7.69
N VAL A 72 -6.17 -4.71 -7.63
CA VAL A 72 -5.18 -3.67 -7.35
C VAL A 72 -5.65 -2.77 -6.21
N VAL A 73 -4.75 -2.56 -5.25
CA VAL A 73 -4.90 -1.60 -4.15
C VAL A 73 -3.80 -0.57 -4.31
N GLU A 74 -4.16 0.65 -4.66
CA GLU A 74 -3.23 1.78 -4.69
C GLU A 74 -3.28 2.51 -3.34
N ILE A 75 -2.12 2.79 -2.77
CA ILE A 75 -1.98 3.38 -1.44
C ILE A 75 -1.13 4.65 -1.55
N PHE A 76 -1.68 5.76 -1.11
CA PHE A 76 -0.93 6.99 -0.82
C PHE A 76 -0.92 7.22 0.70
N VAL A 77 0.27 7.36 1.29
CA VAL A 77 0.44 7.54 2.75
C VAL A 77 0.37 9.02 3.08
N ILE A 78 -0.64 9.44 3.84
CA ILE A 78 -0.96 10.85 4.08
C ILE A 78 0.01 11.50 5.08
N GLU A 79 0.48 10.75 6.06
CA GLU A 79 1.39 11.27 7.09
C GLU A 79 2.69 10.47 7.12
N MET A 80 3.65 10.89 6.29
CA MET A 80 5.07 10.63 6.52
C MET A 80 5.66 11.84 7.22
N GLN A 81 5.95 11.76 8.51
CA GLN A 81 6.79 12.78 9.13
C GLN A 81 8.25 12.43 8.82
N HIS A 82 8.93 13.25 8.02
CA HIS A 82 10.34 13.07 7.66
C HIS A 82 10.67 11.72 6.97
N GLY A 83 9.75 11.19 6.16
CA GLY A 83 9.95 9.92 5.44
C GLY A 83 9.75 8.66 6.31
N GLU A 84 9.33 8.83 7.57
CA GLU A 84 8.94 7.73 8.45
C GLU A 84 7.47 7.88 8.85
N ILE A 85 6.79 6.74 9.02
CA ILE A 85 5.44 6.72 9.59
C ILE A 85 5.58 7.10 11.07
N PRO A 86 4.84 8.11 11.57
CA PRO A 86 4.99 8.61 12.93
C PRO A 86 4.81 7.48 13.95
N THR A 87 5.91 7.10 14.60
CA THR A 87 5.94 6.03 15.62
C THR A 87 5.47 6.52 16.99
N GLU A 88 5.34 7.82 17.17
CA GLU A 88 4.66 8.46 18.29
C GLU A 88 4.23 9.86 17.82
N SER A 89 3.01 10.28 18.18
CA SER A 89 2.84 11.72 18.39
C SER A 89 3.62 12.02 19.66
N GLN A 90 4.52 13.00 19.65
CA GLN A 90 5.31 13.48 20.80
C GLN A 90 4.49 13.85 22.07
N PHE A 91 3.17 13.62 22.06
CA PHE A 91 2.17 13.93 23.06
C PHE A 91 1.51 12.69 23.71
N GLY A 92 2.05 11.47 23.57
CA GLY A 92 1.50 10.26 24.21
C GLY A 92 0.18 9.74 23.60
N LYS A 93 -0.08 10.07 22.32
CA LYS A 93 -1.22 9.56 21.55
C LYS A 93 -0.85 8.23 20.90
N ARG A 94 -1.84 7.34 20.73
CA ARG A 94 -1.67 6.06 20.01
C ARG A 94 -1.14 6.32 18.59
N GLY A 95 -0.16 5.53 18.16
CA GLY A 95 0.33 5.56 16.78
C GLY A 95 -0.79 5.21 15.80
N TYR A 96 -0.77 5.81 14.62
CA TYR A 96 -1.73 5.51 13.57
C TYR A 96 -1.10 5.69 12.19
N VAL A 97 -1.73 5.09 11.19
CA VAL A 97 -1.41 5.30 9.78
C VAL A 97 -2.68 5.76 9.08
N SER A 98 -2.54 6.80 8.27
CA SER A 98 -3.61 7.34 7.43
C SER A 98 -3.25 7.21 5.97
N LEU A 99 -4.14 6.58 5.21
CA LEU A 99 -3.94 6.20 3.83
C LEU A 99 -5.09 6.73 2.97
N TRP A 100 -4.77 7.23 1.78
CA TRP A 100 -5.72 7.29 0.67
C TRP A 100 -5.58 6.01 -0.14
N VAL A 101 -6.70 5.34 -0.37
CA VAL A 101 -6.73 4.02 -1.01
C VAL A 101 -7.63 4.03 -2.23
N SER A 102 -7.12 3.61 -3.38
CA SER A 102 -7.94 3.31 -4.55
C SER A 102 -7.99 1.80 -4.78
N LEU A 103 -9.17 1.30 -5.13
CA LEU A 103 -9.44 -0.11 -5.37
C LEU A 103 -9.81 -0.28 -6.84
N LYS A 104 -8.96 -0.97 -7.61
CA LYS A 104 -9.07 -1.07 -9.07
C LYS A 104 -9.00 -2.51 -9.57
N ASN A 105 -9.60 -2.74 -10.72
CA ASN A 105 -9.38 -3.95 -11.51
C ASN A 105 -8.22 -3.71 -12.48
N HIS A 106 -7.42 -4.73 -12.77
CA HIS A 106 -6.23 -4.59 -13.62
C HIS A 106 -6.51 -4.03 -15.04
N ASN A 107 -7.77 -4.05 -15.49
CA ASN A 107 -8.22 -3.62 -16.82
C ASN A 107 -8.83 -2.22 -16.91
N ASN A 108 -8.83 -1.41 -15.84
CA ASN A 108 -9.34 -0.02 -15.86
C ASN A 108 -8.28 0.99 -15.43
#